data_AF-A0A227J9B1-F1
#
_entry.id   AF-A0A227J9B1-F1
#
_cell.length_a   1.000
_cell.length_b   1.000
_cell.length_c   1.000
_cell.angle_alpha   90.00
_cell.angle_beta   90.00
_cell.angle_gamma   90.00
#
_symmetry.space_group_name_H-M   'P 1'
#
loop_
_entity.id
_entity.type
_entity.pdbx_description
1 polymer ?
#
loop_
_entity_poly.entity_id
_entity_poly.type
_entity_poly.pdbx_seq_one_letter_code
_entity_poly.pdbx_strand_id
1 'polypeptide(L)'
;RNDLVLGQYTASDVRGQHLPGYREENGVADDSRTETYIGLKAYINNWRWNGVPFYVRTGKRLPTRVTEVVIHFKQTPHPVFGQNAPENKLIIRIQPDEGIQMSFGLKEPGAGFNAKEVKMNFHYADLQETQMLTA
;
A
#
# COMPACT_ATOMS: atom_id res chain seq x y z
N ARG A 1 4.66 19.71 -13.91
CA ARG A 1 5.65 18.59 -13.89
C ARG A 1 5.67 17.92 -12.49
N ASN A 2 4.54 17.86 -11.78
CA ASN A 2 4.47 17.53 -10.34
C ASN A 2 3.81 16.18 -10.04
N ASP A 3 3.41 15.43 -11.07
CA ASP A 3 2.67 14.18 -10.93
C ASP A 3 3.52 12.93 -11.18
N LEU A 4 4.83 13.10 -11.40
CA LEU A 4 5.78 12.03 -11.68
C LEU A 4 7.03 12.22 -10.82
N VAL A 5 7.40 11.17 -10.09
CA VAL A 5 8.64 11.03 -9.36
C VAL A 5 9.36 9.81 -9.88
N LEU A 6 10.62 9.98 -10.23
CA LEU A 6 11.51 8.94 -10.72
C LEU A 6 12.66 8.76 -9.73
N GLY A 7 13.13 7.54 -9.56
CA GLY A 7 14.23 7.23 -8.67
C GLY A 7 15.11 6.12 -9.19
N GLN A 8 16.35 6.09 -8.73
CA GLN A 8 17.33 5.03 -8.97
C GLN A 8 17.92 4.64 -7.62
N TYR A 9 17.94 3.34 -7.28
CA TYR A 9 18.45 2.91 -5.97
C TYR A 9 19.98 3.04 -5.93
N THR A 10 20.47 3.47 -4.77
CA THR A 10 21.89 3.57 -4.45
C THR A 10 22.33 2.40 -3.57
N ALA A 11 23.63 2.28 -3.35
CA ALA A 11 24.16 1.29 -2.42
C ALA A 11 23.57 1.49 -1.00
N SER A 12 23.40 0.39 -0.28
CA SER A 12 22.87 0.40 1.08
C SER A 12 23.32 -0.82 1.87
N ASP A 13 23.56 -0.68 3.16
CA ASP A 13 23.79 -1.80 4.06
C ASP A 13 22.47 -2.26 4.71
N VAL A 14 22.07 -3.49 4.44
CA VAL A 14 20.83 -4.07 4.96
C VAL A 14 21.15 -5.34 5.72
N ARG A 15 20.82 -5.38 7.02
CA ARG A 15 21.06 -6.55 7.90
C ARG A 15 22.51 -7.03 7.88
N GLY A 16 23.46 -6.10 7.85
CA GLY A 16 24.90 -6.39 7.84
C GLY A 16 25.45 -6.85 6.48
N GLN A 17 24.62 -6.88 5.43
CA GLN A 17 25.03 -7.16 4.07
C GLN A 17 25.07 -5.87 3.25
N HIS A 18 26.20 -5.60 2.62
CA HIS A 18 26.32 -4.52 1.65
C HIS A 18 25.58 -4.90 0.36
N LEU A 19 24.68 -4.02 -0.08
CA LEU A 19 23.96 -4.16 -1.35
C LEU A 19 24.44 -3.05 -2.31
N PRO A 20 24.89 -3.40 -3.52
CA PRO A 20 25.37 -2.43 -4.49
C PRO A 20 24.24 -1.53 -5.00
N GLY A 21 24.61 -0.32 -5.41
CA GLY A 21 23.73 0.60 -6.14
C GLY A 21 23.47 0.13 -7.57
N TYR A 22 22.43 0.67 -8.24
CA TYR A 22 22.05 0.20 -9.57
C TYR A 22 23.19 0.30 -10.61
N ARG A 23 23.98 1.37 -10.54
CA ARG A 23 25.14 1.59 -11.43
C ARG A 23 26.35 0.71 -11.10
N GLU A 24 26.35 0.08 -9.94
CA GLU A 24 27.41 -0.84 -9.50
C GLU A 24 27.09 -2.30 -9.87
N GLU A 25 25.87 -2.57 -10.36
CA GLU A 25 25.47 -3.90 -10.81
C GLU A 25 26.16 -4.26 -12.13
N ASN A 26 26.53 -5.54 -12.28
CA ASN A 26 27.19 -6.03 -13.49
C ASN A 26 26.32 -5.79 -14.75
N GLY A 27 26.91 -5.18 -15.78
CA GLY A 27 26.24 -4.89 -17.04
C GLY A 27 25.45 -3.58 -17.07
N VAL A 28 25.52 -2.75 -16.01
CA VAL A 28 24.95 -1.40 -16.00
C VAL A 28 26.05 -0.37 -16.29
N ALA A 29 25.75 0.61 -17.15
CA ALA A 29 26.67 1.71 -17.43
C ALA A 29 26.77 2.68 -16.24
N ASP A 30 27.98 3.18 -15.95
CA ASP A 30 28.26 4.09 -14.83
C ASP A 30 27.48 5.41 -14.90
N ASP A 31 27.10 5.85 -16.10
CA ASP A 31 26.32 7.06 -16.36
C ASP A 31 24.81 6.78 -16.57
N SER A 32 24.38 5.52 -16.42
CA SER A 32 23.01 5.08 -16.67
C SER A 32 21.97 5.92 -15.93
N ARG A 33 20.99 6.42 -16.67
CA ARG A 33 19.87 7.21 -16.14
C ARG A 33 18.60 6.40 -15.97
N THR A 34 18.66 5.08 -16.20
CA THR A 34 17.50 4.18 -16.10
C THR A 34 16.92 4.20 -14.70
N GLU A 35 15.62 4.43 -14.61
CA GLU A 35 14.88 4.51 -13.37
C GLU A 35 14.59 3.11 -12.82
N THR A 36 14.76 2.92 -11.52
CA THR A 36 14.41 1.69 -10.79
C THR A 36 13.20 1.87 -9.88
N TYR A 37 12.64 3.08 -9.82
CA TYR A 37 11.44 3.45 -9.07
C TYR A 37 10.63 4.50 -9.84
N ILE A 38 9.31 4.38 -9.77
CA ILE A 38 8.36 5.38 -10.25
C ILE A 38 7.25 5.57 -9.23
N GLY A 39 6.93 6.84 -8.97
CA GLY A 39 5.70 7.29 -8.32
C GLY A 39 4.93 8.17 -9.30
N LEU A 40 3.72 7.76 -9.67
CA LEU A 40 2.86 8.45 -10.62
C LEU A 40 1.54 8.83 -9.94
N LYS A 41 1.07 10.04 -10.21
CA LYS A 41 -0.30 10.47 -9.96
C LYS A 41 -1.01 10.64 -11.31
N ALA A 42 -2.08 9.91 -11.51
CA ALA A 42 -2.86 9.92 -12.75
C ALA A 42 -4.34 10.18 -12.46
N TYR A 43 -5.07 10.56 -13.51
CA TYR A 43 -6.51 10.77 -13.46
C TYR A 43 -7.15 9.99 -14.61
N ILE A 44 -8.30 9.37 -14.33
CA ILE A 44 -9.11 8.73 -15.35
C ILE A 44 -10.20 9.72 -15.75
N ASN A 45 -10.14 10.19 -17.01
CA ASN A 45 -11.09 11.19 -17.51
C ASN A 45 -12.42 10.55 -17.89
N ASN A 46 -13.25 10.24 -16.89
CA ASN A 46 -14.64 9.85 -17.08
C ASN A 46 -15.51 10.32 -15.91
N TRP A 47 -16.83 10.19 -16.05
CA TRP A 47 -17.79 10.66 -15.06
C TRP A 47 -17.63 10.00 -13.67
N ARG A 48 -17.17 8.73 -13.64
CA ARG A 48 -17.07 7.94 -12.41
C ARG A 48 -15.85 8.32 -11.56
N TRP A 49 -14.76 8.72 -12.22
CA TRP A 49 -13.46 8.98 -11.60
C TRP A 49 -13.00 10.43 -11.72
N ASN A 50 -13.87 11.32 -12.17
CA ASN A 50 -13.57 12.75 -12.27
C ASN A 50 -13.10 13.30 -10.91
N GLY A 51 -11.91 13.92 -10.91
CA GLY A 51 -11.29 14.47 -9.70
C GLY A 51 -10.69 13.44 -8.73
N VAL A 52 -10.77 12.13 -9.01
CA VAL A 52 -10.18 11.08 -8.16
C VAL A 52 -8.75 10.78 -8.62
N PRO A 53 -7.71 11.07 -7.80
CA PRO A 53 -6.34 10.76 -8.15
C PRO A 53 -6.04 9.26 -7.97
N PHE A 54 -5.41 8.67 -8.97
CA PHE A 54 -4.84 7.32 -8.91
C PHE A 54 -3.33 7.43 -8.68
N TYR A 55 -2.86 6.88 -7.56
CA TYR A 55 -1.44 6.82 -7.28
C TYR A 55 -0.90 5.44 -7.64
N VAL A 56 0.14 5.40 -8.46
CA VAL A 56 0.86 4.17 -8.82
C VAL A 56 2.28 4.30 -8.29
N ARG A 57 2.74 3.31 -7.53
CA ARG A 57 4.12 3.21 -7.05
C ARG A 57 4.65 1.84 -7.36
N THR A 58 5.81 1.79 -7.99
CA THR A 58 6.53 0.53 -8.21
C THR A 58 8.03 0.80 -8.21
N GLY A 59 8.80 -0.18 -7.76
CA GLY A 59 10.24 -0.09 -7.77
C GLY A 59 10.94 -1.37 -7.34
N LYS A 60 12.26 -1.38 -7.53
CA LYS A 60 13.16 -2.45 -7.08
C LYS A 60 13.90 -2.01 -5.82
N ARG A 61 14.46 -2.97 -5.08
CA ARG A 61 15.20 -2.75 -3.82
C ARG A 61 14.40 -1.94 -2.78
N LEU A 62 13.08 -2.15 -2.74
CA LEU A 62 12.21 -1.59 -1.70
C LEU A 62 12.22 -2.49 -0.44
N PRO A 63 11.87 -1.95 0.75
CA PRO A 63 11.93 -2.70 2.01
C PRO A 63 11.04 -3.95 2.07
N THR A 64 10.01 -4.02 1.22
CA THR A 64 9.03 -5.11 1.23
C THR A 64 8.62 -5.46 -0.18
N ARG A 65 8.55 -6.76 -0.48
CA ARG A 65 7.93 -7.27 -1.70
C ARG A 65 6.42 -7.32 -1.46
N VAL A 66 5.68 -6.47 -2.17
CA VAL A 66 4.21 -6.43 -2.10
C VAL A 66 3.62 -5.98 -3.42
N THR A 67 2.45 -6.51 -3.76
CA THR A 67 1.56 -6.01 -4.81
C THR A 67 0.19 -5.87 -4.17
N GLU A 68 -0.31 -4.64 -4.08
CA GLU A 68 -1.58 -4.35 -3.43
C GLU A 68 -2.28 -3.16 -4.08
N VAL A 69 -3.61 -3.13 -3.92
CA VAL A 69 -4.46 -2.00 -4.28
C VAL A 69 -5.09 -1.49 -2.99
N VAL A 70 -4.90 -0.19 -2.70
CA VAL A 70 -5.48 0.47 -1.54
C VAL A 70 -6.47 1.52 -2.00
N ILE A 71 -7.74 1.34 -1.63
CA ILE A 71 -8.81 2.29 -1.88
C ILE A 71 -9.03 3.09 -0.60
N HIS A 72 -8.70 4.38 -0.66
CA HIS A 72 -9.03 5.34 0.39
C HIS A 72 -10.44 5.91 0.13
N PHE A 73 -11.35 5.72 1.06
CA PHE A 73 -12.67 6.33 0.98
C PHE A 73 -12.62 7.77 1.50
N LYS A 74 -13.52 8.62 1.00
CA LYS A 74 -13.70 9.97 1.54
C LYS A 74 -14.13 9.88 2.99
N GLN A 75 -13.67 10.83 3.80
CA GLN A 75 -14.15 10.98 5.17
C GLN A 75 -15.67 11.22 5.18
N THR A 76 -16.33 10.67 6.20
CA THR A 76 -17.77 10.88 6.40
C THR A 76 -18.04 12.35 6.72
N PRO A 77 -18.96 13.03 6.00
CA PRO A 77 -19.24 14.46 6.20
C PRO A 77 -19.68 14.83 7.64
N HIS A 78 -20.29 13.88 8.35
CA HIS A 78 -20.73 14.03 9.73
C HIS A 78 -20.17 12.89 10.58
N PRO A 79 -18.94 13.02 11.12
CA PRO A 79 -18.40 12.01 11.99
C PRO A 79 -19.17 12.03 13.32
N VAL A 80 -19.90 10.96 13.61
CA VAL A 80 -20.70 10.79 14.84
C VAL A 80 -19.79 10.63 16.08
N PHE A 81 -18.51 10.31 15.87
CA PHE A 81 -17.53 9.96 16.89
C PHE A 81 -16.23 10.77 16.72
N GLY A 82 -16.29 12.07 17.06
CA GLY A 82 -15.15 12.98 17.07
C GLY A 82 -14.71 13.51 15.69
N GLN A 83 -14.00 14.65 15.67
CA GLN A 83 -13.55 15.29 14.41
C GLN A 83 -12.46 14.51 13.66
N ASN A 84 -11.87 13.49 14.29
CA ASN A 84 -10.76 12.70 13.75
C ASN A 84 -11.16 11.25 13.44
N ALA A 85 -12.33 11.04 12.85
CA ALA A 85 -12.76 9.70 12.46
C ALA A 85 -11.74 9.08 11.47
N PRO A 86 -11.31 7.82 11.70
CA PRO A 86 -10.33 7.17 10.82
C PRO A 86 -10.89 7.01 9.40
N GLU A 87 -10.04 7.22 8.41
CA GLU A 87 -10.39 7.00 7.00
C GLU A 87 -10.65 5.52 6.74
N ASN A 88 -11.82 5.20 6.17
CA ASN A 88 -12.08 3.84 5.73
C ASN A 88 -11.13 3.48 4.59
N LYS A 89 -10.60 2.26 4.61
CA LYS A 89 -9.68 1.75 3.58
C LYS A 89 -10.06 0.33 3.20
N LEU A 90 -10.13 0.04 1.90
CA LEU A 90 -10.16 -1.32 1.39
C LEU A 90 -8.78 -1.64 0.81
N ILE A 91 -8.13 -2.65 1.38
CA ILE A 91 -6.81 -3.12 0.97
C ILE A 91 -7.01 -4.49 0.33
N ILE A 92 -6.64 -4.61 -0.94
CA ILE A 92 -6.65 -5.85 -1.70
C ILE A 92 -5.20 -6.24 -1.93
N ARG A 93 -4.74 -7.29 -1.26
CA ARG A 93 -3.37 -7.79 -1.40
C ARG A 93 -3.34 -8.91 -2.43
N ILE A 94 -2.51 -8.72 -3.45
CA ILE A 94 -2.38 -9.63 -4.60
C ILE A 94 -1.20 -10.59 -4.42
N GLN A 95 -0.10 -10.15 -3.81
CA GLN A 95 1.03 -11.02 -3.45
C GLN A 95 2.05 -10.27 -2.57
N PRO A 96 2.84 -10.97 -1.74
CA PRO A 96 2.53 -12.29 -1.18
C PRO A 96 1.32 -12.18 -0.22
N ASP A 97 0.92 -13.28 0.41
CA ASP A 97 -0.14 -13.31 1.44
C ASP A 97 -1.47 -12.73 0.93
N GLU A 98 -2.00 -13.37 -0.11
CA GLU A 98 -3.22 -12.96 -0.79
C GLU A 98 -4.37 -12.78 0.20
N GLY A 99 -5.09 -11.68 0.09
CA GLY A 99 -6.13 -11.36 1.05
C GLY A 99 -6.82 -10.03 0.83
N ILE A 100 -7.85 -9.81 1.64
CA ILE A 100 -8.64 -8.58 1.65
C ILE A 100 -8.72 -8.09 3.08
N GLN A 101 -8.42 -6.81 3.29
CA GLN A 101 -8.59 -6.13 4.57
C GLN A 101 -9.47 -4.90 4.38
N MET A 102 -10.48 -4.75 5.24
CA MET A 102 -11.27 -3.53 5.38
C MET A 102 -10.96 -2.87 6.71
N SER A 103 -10.48 -1.62 6.67
CA SER A 103 -10.24 -0.78 7.84
C SER A 103 -11.36 0.25 7.97
N PHE A 104 -11.93 0.42 9.16
CA PHE A 104 -13.00 1.38 9.42
C PHE A 104 -13.07 1.77 10.90
N GLY A 105 -13.74 2.89 11.18
CA GLY A 105 -13.97 3.34 12.56
C GLY A 105 -15.12 2.60 13.24
N LEU A 106 -14.89 2.14 14.46
CA LEU A 106 -15.91 1.57 15.34
C LEU A 106 -15.92 2.32 16.68
N LYS A 107 -17.12 2.53 17.26
CA LYS A 107 -17.25 3.10 18.60
C LYS A 107 -16.57 2.18 19.61
N GLU A 108 -15.70 2.74 20.45
CA GLU A 108 -15.13 1.99 21.57
C GLU A 108 -16.24 1.59 22.56
N PRO A 109 -16.27 0.33 23.02
CA PRO A 109 -17.14 -0.08 24.11
C PRO A 109 -16.86 0.72 25.37
N GLY A 110 -17.92 1.24 26.02
CA GLY A 110 -17.81 2.06 27.23
C GLY A 110 -18.55 3.40 27.14
N ALA A 111 -18.30 4.24 28.15
CA ALA A 111 -18.81 5.60 28.22
C ALA A 111 -17.97 6.53 27.32
N GLY A 112 -18.62 7.43 26.59
CA GLY A 112 -17.97 8.37 25.67
C GLY A 112 -18.27 8.11 24.18
N PHE A 113 -17.69 8.95 23.33
CA PHE A 113 -17.91 8.99 21.87
C PHE A 113 -16.60 8.84 21.09
N ASN A 114 -15.68 8.03 21.61
CA ASN A 114 -14.41 7.75 20.94
C ASN A 114 -14.61 6.66 19.88
N ALA A 115 -14.04 6.87 18.69
CA ALA A 115 -13.92 5.85 17.66
C ALA A 115 -12.49 5.34 17.59
N LYS A 116 -12.35 4.04 17.36
CA LYS A 116 -11.10 3.36 17.11
C LYS A 116 -11.13 2.73 15.72
N GLU A 117 -10.00 2.77 15.03
CA GLU A 117 -9.83 2.03 13.78
C GLU A 117 -9.77 0.53 14.08
N VAL A 118 -10.66 -0.23 13.46
CA VAL A 118 -10.71 -1.70 13.51
C VAL A 118 -10.54 -2.26 12.11
N LYS A 119 -10.12 -3.53 12.03
CA LYS A 119 -9.84 -4.22 10.78
C LYS A 119 -10.64 -5.52 10.69
N MET A 120 -11.29 -5.74 9.55
CA MET A 120 -11.78 -7.05 9.14
C MET A 120 -10.81 -7.61 8.10
N ASN A 121 -10.24 -8.78 8.36
CA ASN A 121 -9.23 -9.40 7.51
C ASN A 121 -9.71 -10.74 6.98
N PHE A 122 -9.36 -11.04 5.74
CA PHE A 122 -9.42 -12.35 5.14
C PHE A 122 -8.07 -12.65 4.51
N HIS A 123 -7.44 -13.75 4.88
CA HIS A 123 -6.21 -14.25 4.27
C HIS A 123 -6.48 -15.58 3.58
N TYR A 124 -5.98 -15.73 2.35
CA TYR A 124 -6.20 -16.95 1.57
C TYR A 124 -5.52 -18.18 2.22
N ALA A 125 -4.40 -17.98 2.92
CA ALA A 125 -3.68 -19.03 3.62
C ALA A 125 -4.54 -19.73 4.70
N ASP A 126 -5.47 -19.01 5.35
CA ASP A 126 -6.34 -19.55 6.41
C ASP A 126 -7.28 -20.66 5.88
N LEU A 127 -7.59 -20.64 4.57
CA LEU A 127 -8.35 -21.72 3.93
C LEU A 127 -7.57 -23.04 3.86
N GLN A 128 -6.25 -22.98 3.72
CA GLN A 128 -5.39 -24.17 3.67
C GLN A 128 -5.23 -24.81 5.05
N GLU A 129 -5.12 -24.01 6.12
CA GLU A 129 -5.13 -24.54 7.50
C GLU A 129 -6.44 -25.29 7.80
N THR A 130 -7.57 -24.77 7.31
CA THR A 130 -8.87 -25.40 7.49
C THR A 130 -8.94 -26.79 6.84
N GLN A 131 -8.25 -27.01 5.71
CA GLN A 131 -8.21 -28.32 5.05
C GLN A 131 -7.32 -29.34 5.77
N MET A 132 -6.21 -28.90 6.39
CA MET A 132 -5.31 -29.80 7.14
C MET A 132 -5.94 -30.33 8.43
N LEU A 133 -6.86 -29.58 9.05
CA LEU A 133 -7.58 -30.02 10.25
C LEU A 133 -8.66 -31.08 9.96
N THR A 134 -8.98 -31.30 8.69
CA THR A 134 -10.00 -32.26 8.24
C THR A 134 -9.45 -33.50 7.53
N ALA A 135 -8.13 -33.65 7.44
CA ALA A 135 -7.45 -34.77 6.79
C ALA A 135 -6.85 -35.78 7.78
#